data_AF-A0A7S0U3Q1-F1
#
_entry.id   AF-A0A7S0U3Q1-F1
#
_cell.length_a   1.000
_cell.length_b   1.000
_cell.length_c   1.000
_cell.angle_alpha   90.00
_cell.angle_beta   90.00
_cell.angle_gamma   90.00
#
_symmetry.space_group_name_H-M   'P 1'
#
loop_
_entity.id
_entity.type
_entity.pdbx_description
1 polymer ?
#
loop_
_entity_poly.entity_id
_entity_poly.type
_entity_poly.pdbx_seq_one_letter_code
_entity_poly.pdbx_strand_id
1 'polypeptide(L)'
;MTVAKQAGVGLMLGEELGVDGVVVKQLVPRGSADRTARIKSGDQVLRVGEEDVSGSKVADMRHLVIGELGSTVSMTLRSAVSGQVYTVDLMRGTPEYFDSLGG
;
A
#
# COMPACT_ATOMS: atom_id res chain seq x y z
N MET A 1 -29.56 -0.56 3.34
CA MET A 1 -28.18 -0.57 3.87
C MET A 1 -27.24 -0.61 2.68
N THR A 2 -26.52 0.47 2.41
CA THR A 2 -25.50 0.47 1.34
C THR A 2 -24.30 -0.30 1.87
N VAL A 3 -23.94 -1.43 1.26
CA VAL A 3 -22.69 -2.11 1.61
C VAL A 3 -21.56 -1.19 1.18
N ALA A 4 -20.79 -0.67 2.14
CA ALA A 4 -19.60 0.11 1.83
C ALA A 4 -18.63 -0.78 1.05
N LYS A 5 -18.32 -0.39 -0.19
CA LYS A 5 -17.39 -1.15 -1.03
C LYS A 5 -15.99 -0.96 -0.44
N GLN A 6 -15.30 -2.06 -0.14
CA GLN A 6 -13.94 -2.01 0.38
C GLN A 6 -12.92 -2.19 -0.76
N ALA A 7 -11.77 -1.54 -0.61
CA ALA A 7 -10.64 -1.67 -1.52
C ALA A 7 -9.31 -1.55 -0.76
N GLY A 8 -8.27 -2.13 -1.35
CA GLY A 8 -6.88 -1.89 -0.94
C GLY A 8 -6.25 -0.78 -1.78
N VAL A 9 -4.92 -0.69 -1.73
CA VAL A 9 -4.14 0.36 -2.42
C VAL A 9 -3.38 -0.13 -3.66
N GLY A 10 -3.63 -1.36 -4.11
CA GLY A 10 -2.96 -1.94 -5.27
C GLY A 10 -1.51 -2.36 -5.02
N LEU A 11 -1.24 -2.92 -3.85
CA LEU A 11 0.06 -3.51 -3.48
C LEU A 11 -0.08 -4.99 -3.19
N MET A 12 0.85 -5.78 -3.71
CA MET A 12 1.09 -7.14 -3.26
C MET A 12 2.24 -7.11 -2.27
N LEU A 13 1.90 -7.38 -1.01
CA LEU A 13 2.83 -7.34 0.12
C LEU A 13 3.23 -8.76 0.52
N GLY A 14 4.45 -8.94 1.02
CA GLY A 14 4.96 -10.23 1.44
C GLY A 14 6.11 -10.09 2.41
N GLU A 15 6.44 -11.17 3.11
CA GLU A 15 7.63 -11.27 3.94
C GLU A 15 8.85 -11.65 3.07
N GLU A 16 10.05 -11.26 3.49
CA GLU A 16 11.30 -11.59 2.83
C GLU A 16 12.29 -12.18 3.84
N LEU A 17 12.96 -13.26 3.47
CA LEU A 17 13.98 -13.88 4.33
C LEU A 17 15.11 -12.88 4.59
N GLY A 18 15.38 -12.60 5.87
CA GLY A 18 16.41 -11.65 6.29
C GLY A 18 15.94 -10.19 6.39
N VAL A 19 14.67 -9.90 6.10
CA VAL A 19 14.05 -8.60 6.40
C VAL A 19 13.06 -8.80 7.54
N ASP A 20 13.23 -8.03 8.61
CA ASP A 20 12.27 -8.01 9.72
C ASP A 20 11.07 -7.12 9.35
N GLY A 21 10.03 -7.74 8.79
CA GLY A 21 8.77 -7.10 8.44
C GLY A 21 8.33 -7.32 7.00
N VAL A 22 7.41 -6.46 6.55
CA VAL A 22 6.73 -6.59 5.25
C VAL A 22 7.40 -5.76 4.17
N VAL A 23 7.54 -6.36 2.99
CA VAL A 23 8.04 -5.69 1.77
C VAL A 23 7.01 -5.69 0.65
N VAL A 24 7.15 -4.73 -0.25
CA VAL A 24 6.40 -4.67 -1.51
C VAL A 24 6.96 -5.71 -2.46
N LYS A 25 6.19 -6.73 -2.79
CA LYS A 25 6.57 -7.73 -3.80
C LYS A 25 6.24 -7.24 -5.20
N GLN A 26 5.04 -6.69 -5.36
CA GLN A 26 4.57 -6.24 -6.66
C GLN A 26 3.56 -5.10 -6.51
N LEU A 27 3.46 -4.27 -7.54
CA LEU A 27 2.41 -3.27 -7.68
C LEU A 27 1.33 -3.81 -8.62
N VAL A 28 0.08 -3.51 -8.31
CA VAL A 28 -1.05 -3.80 -9.20
C VAL A 28 -1.03 -2.76 -10.32
N PRO A 29 -0.92 -3.17 -11.60
CA PRO A 29 -0.90 -2.23 -12.72
C PRO A 29 -2.12 -1.31 -12.71
N ARG A 30 -1.89 -0.01 -12.92
CA ARG A 30 -2.92 1.03 -12.88
C ARG A 30 -3.66 1.16 -11.54
N GLY A 31 -3.14 0.53 -10.48
CA GLY A 31 -3.59 0.72 -9.11
C GLY A 31 -3.05 2.02 -8.49
N SER A 32 -3.53 2.35 -7.30
CA SER A 32 -3.15 3.57 -6.59
C SER A 32 -1.63 3.68 -6.39
N ALA A 33 -1.02 2.64 -5.84
CA ALA A 33 0.43 2.57 -5.63
C ALA A 33 1.23 2.71 -6.92
N ASP A 34 0.82 2.04 -8.00
CA ASP A 34 1.49 2.11 -9.32
C ASP A 34 1.44 3.53 -9.88
N ARG A 35 0.27 4.19 -9.79
CA ARG A 35 0.07 5.57 -10.24
C ARG A 35 0.91 6.59 -9.48
N THR A 36 1.35 6.30 -8.25
CA THR A 36 2.28 7.20 -7.55
C THR A 36 3.66 7.26 -8.22
N ALA A 37 4.04 6.23 -8.99
CA ALA A 37 5.37 6.02 -9.57
C ALA A 37 6.57 6.03 -8.59
N ARG A 38 6.32 6.21 -7.29
CA ARG A 38 7.34 6.33 -6.24
C ARG A 38 7.64 4.99 -5.57
N ILE A 39 6.62 4.17 -5.36
CA ILE A 39 6.78 2.85 -4.74
C ILE A 39 7.39 1.87 -5.75
N LYS A 40 8.34 1.05 -5.28
CA LYS A 40 8.95 -0.02 -6.08
C LYS A 40 8.92 -1.35 -5.33
N SER A 41 9.00 -2.45 -6.08
CA SER A 41 9.24 -3.76 -5.51
C SER A 41 10.55 -3.77 -4.71
N GLY A 42 10.52 -4.44 -3.56
CA GLY A 42 11.59 -4.46 -2.56
C GLY A 42 11.39 -3.46 -1.43
N ASP A 43 10.62 -2.38 -1.63
CA ASP A 43 10.46 -1.35 -0.60
C ASP A 43 9.81 -1.93 0.67
N GLN A 44 10.39 -1.62 1.83
CA GLN A 44 9.91 -2.14 3.11
C GLN A 44 8.83 -1.20 3.67
N VAL A 45 7.71 -1.75 4.11
CA VAL A 45 6.64 -0.96 4.75
C VAL A 45 6.98 -0.77 6.22
N LEU A 46 6.94 0.49 6.67
CA LEU A 46 7.24 0.87 8.05
C LEU A 46 5.99 1.35 8.79
N ARG A 47 5.11 2.13 8.14
CA ARG A 47 3.83 2.59 8.72
C ARG A 47 2.70 2.51 7.71
N VAL A 48 1.49 2.22 8.21
CA VAL A 48 0.23 2.36 7.48
C VAL A 48 -0.70 3.24 8.30
N GLY A 49 -1.03 4.42 7.76
CA GLY A 49 -1.73 5.47 8.47
C GLY A 49 -0.93 5.94 9.69
N GLU A 50 -1.55 5.81 10.86
CA GLU A 50 -0.96 6.18 12.14
C GLU A 50 -0.25 5.01 12.86
N GLU A 51 -0.31 3.80 12.30
CA GLU A 51 0.20 2.60 12.95
C GLU A 51 1.59 2.22 12.42
N ASP A 52 2.51 1.98 13.35
CA ASP A 52 3.82 1.41 13.07
C ASP A 52 3.70 -0.09 12.90
N VAL A 53 4.11 -0.56 11.74
CA VAL A 53 4.04 -1.97 11.31
C VAL A 53 5.43 -2.53 11.03
N SER A 54 6.49 -1.85 11.50
CA SER A 54 7.86 -2.37 11.43
C SER A 54 7.96 -3.69 12.21
N GLY A 55 8.51 -4.73 11.56
CA GLY A 55 8.56 -6.08 12.14
C GLY A 55 7.20 -6.81 12.23
N SER A 56 6.08 -6.19 11.84
CA SER A 56 4.78 -6.86 11.80
C SER A 56 4.65 -7.80 10.60
N LYS A 57 3.67 -8.70 10.64
CA LYS A 57 3.36 -9.59 9.52
C LYS A 57 2.31 -8.98 8.61
N VAL A 58 2.22 -9.50 7.38
CA VAL A 58 1.19 -9.08 6.40
C VAL A 58 -0.23 -9.25 6.94
N ALA A 59 -0.45 -10.29 7.75
CA ALA A 59 -1.74 -10.55 8.37
C ALA A 59 -2.19 -9.40 9.30
N ASP A 60 -1.25 -8.85 10.07
CA ASP A 60 -1.53 -7.79 11.04
C ASP A 60 -1.83 -6.48 10.33
N MET A 61 -1.13 -6.16 9.24
CA MET A 61 -1.35 -4.89 8.53
C MET A 61 -2.55 -4.89 7.57
N ARG A 62 -3.12 -6.06 7.24
CA ARG A 62 -4.16 -6.19 6.21
C ARG A 62 -5.36 -5.27 6.46
N HIS A 63 -5.75 -5.15 7.72
CA HIS A 63 -6.90 -4.34 8.15
C HIS A 63 -6.64 -2.82 8.06
N LEU A 64 -5.38 -2.39 8.00
CA LEU A 64 -4.99 -0.98 7.86
C LEU A 64 -4.96 -0.55 6.39
N VAL A 65 -4.54 -1.47 5.52
CA VAL A 65 -4.44 -1.23 4.08
C VAL A 65 -5.82 -1.28 3.41
N ILE A 66 -6.67 -2.23 3.80
CA ILE A 66 -8.03 -2.37 3.27
C ILE A 66 -8.98 -1.43 4.01
N GLY A 67 -9.76 -0.65 3.28
CA GLY A 67 -10.71 0.31 3.85
C GLY A 67 -11.76 0.72 2.83
N GLU A 68 -12.51 1.76 3.15
CA GLU A 68 -13.59 2.26 2.28
C GLU A 68 -13.04 2.71 0.91
N LEU A 69 -13.71 2.31 -0.18
CA LEU A 69 -13.39 2.73 -1.53
C LEU A 69 -13.40 4.26 -1.64
N GLY A 70 -12.34 4.84 -2.20
CA GLY A 70 -12.17 6.28 -2.33
C GLY A 70 -11.54 6.97 -1.11
N SER A 71 -11.44 6.29 0.04
CA SER A 71 -10.70 6.82 1.20
C SER A 71 -9.19 6.80 0.94
N THR A 72 -8.44 7.66 1.65
CA THR A 72 -6.98 7.73 1.53
C THR A 72 -6.29 7.15 2.76
N VAL A 73 -5.12 6.57 2.57
CA VAL A 73 -4.21 6.15 3.64
C VAL A 73 -2.80 6.60 3.34
N SER A 74 -2.14 7.20 4.33
CA SER A 74 -0.73 7.54 4.22
C SER A 74 0.11 6.30 4.52
N MET A 75 1.12 6.02 3.72
CA MET A 75 1.99 4.87 3.91
C MET A 75 3.44 5.30 3.88
N THR A 76 4.22 4.90 4.89
CA THR A 76 5.64 5.19 4.98
C THR A 76 6.43 3.94 4.64
N LEU A 77 7.34 4.06 3.69
CA LEU A 77 8.19 2.97 3.21
C LEU A 77 9.66 3.36 3.29
N ARG A 78 10.52 2.34 3.31
CA ARG A 78 11.95 2.46 3.08
C ARG A 78 12.27 1.96 1.68
N SER A 79 12.91 2.81 0.89
CA SER A 79 13.38 2.45 -0.45
C SER A 79 14.40 1.32 -0.38
N ALA A 80 14.19 0.24 -1.12
CA ALA A 80 15.17 -0.84 -1.23
C ALA A 80 16.46 -0.41 -1.93
N VAL A 81 16.36 0.59 -2.82
CA VAL A 81 17.49 1.08 -3.62
C VAL A 81 18.34 2.07 -2.86
N SER A 82 17.71 3.08 -2.24
CA SER A 82 18.42 4.18 -1.59
C SER A 82 18.52 4.06 -0.07
N GLY A 83 17.72 3.17 0.54
CA GLY A 83 17.53 3.13 1.99
C GLY A 83 16.75 4.32 2.57
N GLN A 84 16.37 5.29 1.73
CA GLN A 84 15.64 6.48 2.16
C GLN A 84 14.23 6.12 2.61
N VAL A 85 13.82 6.69 3.74
CA VAL A 85 12.43 6.61 4.23
C VAL A 85 11.60 7.70 3.56
N TYR A 86 10.45 7.33 3.03
CA TYR A 86 9.56 8.25 2.33
C TYR A 86 8.09 7.88 2.57
N THR A 87 7.21 8.88 2.47
CA THR A 87 5.76 8.71 2.69
C THR A 87 4.98 9.04 1.43
N VAL A 88 3.91 8.28 1.18
CA VAL A 88 3.01 8.40 0.03
C VAL A 88 1.57 8.31 0.51
N ASP A 89 0.70 9.16 -0.03
CA ASP A 89 -0.74 9.04 0.20
C ASP A 89 -1.37 8.21 -0.91
N LEU A 90 -2.03 7.12 -0.50
CA LEU A 90 -2.62 6.15 -1.39
C LEU A 90 -4.14 6.15 -1.22
N MET A 91 -4.85 6.42 -2.31
CA MET A 91 -6.29 6.23 -2.35
C MET A 91 -6.61 4.73 -2.43
N ARG A 92 -7.58 4.27 -1.65
CA ARG A 92 -8.07 2.90 -1.68
C ARG A 92 -9.01 2.74 -2.86
N GLY A 93 -8.65 1.89 -3.81
CA GLY A 93 -9.35 1.79 -5.09
C GLY A 93 -8.90 0.62 -5.95
N THR A 94 -9.79 0.17 -6.82
CA THR A 94 -9.42 -0.74 -7.91
C THR A 94 -8.96 0.05 -9.13
N PRO A 95 -8.22 -0.54 -10.07
CA PRO A 95 -7.88 0.11 -11.33
C PRO A 95 -9.11 0.71 -12.04
N GLU A 96 -10.23 -0.04 -12.08
CA GLU A 96 -11.48 0.40 -12.73
C GLU A 96 -12.10 1.62 -12.03
N TYR A 97 -11.99 1.69 -10.71
CA TYR A 97 -12.44 2.87 -9.95
C TYR A 97 -11.65 4.11 -10.39
N PHE A 98 -10.33 4.03 -10.47
CA PHE A 98 -9.50 5.15 -10.91
C PHE A 98 -9.72 5.52 -12.37
N ASP A 99 -9.90 4.53 -13.25
CA ASP A 99 -10.22 4.79 -14.66
C ASP A 99 -11.54 5.53 -14.81
N SER A 100 -12.54 5.26 -13.94
CA SER A 100 -13.83 5.96 -13.94
C SER A 100 -13.77 7.41 -13.45
N LEU A 101 -12.73 7.79 -12.69
CA LEU A 101 -12.52 9.16 -12.22
C LEU A 101 -11.83 10.05 -13.27
N GLY A 102 -11.17 9.44 -14.25
CA GLY A 102 -10.38 10.13 -15.27
C GLY A 102 -11.13 10.41 -16.57
N GLY A 103 -12.47 10.40 -16.54
CA GLY A 103 -13.35 10.77 -17.66
C GLY A 103 -13.60 12.27 -17.76
#